data_AF-A0A6P2CN66-F1
#
_entry.id   AF-A0A6P2CN66-F1
#
_cell.length_a   1.000
_cell.length_b   1.000
_cell.length_c   1.000
_cell.angle_alpha   90.00
_cell.angle_beta   90.00
_cell.angle_gamma   90.00
#
_symmetry.space_group_name_H-M   'P 1'
#
loop_
_entity.id
_entity.type
_entity.pdbx_description
1 polymer ?
#
loop_
_entity_poly.entity_id
_entity_poly.type
_entity_poly.pdbx_seq_one_letter_code
_entity_poly.pdbx_strand_id
1 'polypeptide(L)' 'MNKNIVMNEFEQPKLEILIGKLNESVEVAVDLASGSPDDDLVAELDTTAYELGELIHNLRQINKEATVHEYITGEI' A
#
# COMPACT_ATOMS: atom_id res chain seq x y z
N MET A 1 1.64 21.65 -8.49
CA MET A 1 0.50 21.25 -9.33
C MET A 1 -0.20 20.10 -8.61
N ASN A 2 -1.28 20.36 -7.87
CA ASN A 2 -2.13 19.28 -7.37
C ASN A 2 -2.95 18.79 -8.55
N LYS A 3 -2.55 17.66 -9.13
CA LYS A 3 -3.47 16.91 -9.99
C LYS A 3 -4.51 16.33 -9.05
N ASN A 4 -5.75 16.79 -9.15
CA ASN A 4 -6.87 16.22 -8.40
C ASN A 4 -6.98 14.74 -8.78
N ILE A 5 -6.63 13.85 -7.85
CA ILE A 5 -6.86 12.41 -8.02
C ILE A 5 -8.32 12.19 -7.62
N VAL A 6 -9.15 11.82 -8.59
CA VAL A 6 -10.52 11.38 -8.36
C VAL A 6 -10.55 9.92 -8.75
N MET A 7 -10.95 9.05 -7.81
CA MET A 7 -11.16 7.62 -8.07
C MET A 7 -12.66 7.36 -8.02
N ASN A 8 -13.16 6.60 -8.98
CA ASN A 8 -14.56 6.18 -8.96
C ASN A 8 -14.79 4.96 -8.06
N GLU A 9 -16.06 4.64 -7.83
CA GLU A 9 -16.52 3.50 -7.02
C GLU A 9 -15.95 2.13 -7.47
N PHE A 10 -15.44 2.00 -8.70
CA PHE A 10 -14.80 0.77 -9.19
C PHE A 10 -13.28 0.77 -9.02
N GLU A 11 -12.64 1.93 -8.91
CA GLU A 11 -11.19 2.09 -8.76
C GLU A 11 -10.76 1.98 -7.30
N GLN A 12 -11.55 2.55 -6.39
CA GLN A 12 -11.27 2.54 -4.97
C GLN A 12 -11.15 1.12 -4.38
N PRO A 13 -12.08 0.18 -4.66
CA PRO A 13 -11.97 -1.19 -4.17
C PRO A 13 -10.77 -1.94 -4.77
N LYS A 14 -10.38 -1.63 -6.01
CA LYS A 14 -9.19 -2.22 -6.64
C LYS A 14 -7.92 -1.78 -5.97
N LEU A 15 -7.84 -0.51 -5.56
CA LEU A 15 -6.71 0.00 -4.79
C LEU A 15 -6.62 -0.66 -3.42
N GLU A 16 -7.74 -0.86 -2.72
CA GLU A 16 -7.76 -1.59 -1.45
C GLU A 16 -7.37 -3.07 -1.61
N ILE A 17 -7.79 -3.72 -2.69
CA ILE A 17 -7.33 -5.09 -3.01
C ILE A 17 -5.81 -5.12 -3.27
N LEU A 18 -5.27 -4.13 -3.99
CA LEU A 18 -3.84 -4.02 -4.22
C LEU A 18 -3.09 -3.82 -2.90
N ILE A 19 -3.57 -2.92 -2.04
CA ILE A 19 -3.02 -2.71 -0.69
C ILE A 19 -3.06 -4.01 0.12
N GLY A 20 -4.15 -4.79 0.05
CA GLY A 20 -4.26 -6.10 0.69
C GLY A 20 -3.15 -7.07 0.25
N LYS A 21 -2.97 -7.24 -1.07
CA LYS A 21 -1.91 -8.08 -1.64
C LYS A 21 -0.50 -7.63 -1.26
N LEU A 22 -0.29 -6.33 -1.14
CA LEU A 22 1.00 -5.78 -0.69
C LEU A 22 1.24 -6.09 0.80
N ASN A 23 0.21 -6.02 1.65
CA ASN A 23 0.34 -6.46 3.06
C ASN A 23 0.69 -7.96 3.15
N GLU A 24 0.02 -8.82 2.36
CA GLU A 24 0.37 -10.25 2.27
C GLU A 24 1.85 -10.44 1.86
N SER A 25 2.37 -9.60 0.97
CA SER A 25 3.77 -9.66 0.55
C SER A 25 4.74 -9.24 1.67
N VAL A 26 4.36 -8.27 2.50
CA VAL A 26 5.12 -7.88 3.70
C VAL A 26 5.16 -9.04 4.71
N GLU A 27 4.02 -9.68 4.95
CA GLU A 27 3.95 -10.85 5.84
C GLU A 27 4.87 -11.97 5.36
N VAL A 28 4.87 -12.28 4.07
CA VAL A 28 5.79 -13.28 3.48
C VAL A 28 7.25 -12.90 3.68
N ALA A 29 7.62 -11.63 3.49
CA ALA A 29 9.00 -11.17 3.69
C ALA A 29 9.45 -11.35 5.16
N VAL A 30 8.58 -10.99 6.10
CA VAL A 30 8.83 -11.14 7.55
C VAL A 30 8.92 -12.62 7.95
N ASP A 31 8.02 -13.46 7.43
CA ASP A 31 8.05 -14.90 7.72
C ASP A 31 9.34 -15.54 7.20
N LEU A 32 9.76 -15.20 5.98
CA LEU A 32 11.02 -15.68 5.40
C LEU A 32 12.24 -15.20 6.20
N ALA A 33 12.26 -13.94 6.63
CA ALA A 33 13.34 -13.39 7.45
C ALA A 33 13.43 -14.12 8.80
N SER A 34 12.29 -14.33 9.46
CA SER A 34 12.24 -14.97 10.79
C SER A 34 12.74 -16.43 10.80
N GLY A 35 12.62 -17.12 9.67
CA GLY A 35 13.06 -18.51 9.51
C GLY A 35 14.46 -18.67 8.91
N SER A 36 15.11 -17.57 8.49
CA SER A 36 16.39 -17.62 7.79
C SER A 36 17.57 -17.61 8.77
N PRO A 37 18.57 -18.50 8.60
CA PRO A 37 19.84 -18.43 9.32
C PRO A 37 20.88 -17.53 8.63
N ASP A 38 20.54 -16.92 7.49
CA ASP A 38 21.40 -16.05 6.70
C ASP A 38 21.11 -14.58 7.02
N ASP A 39 22.02 -13.93 7.76
CA ASP A 39 21.88 -12.55 8.24
C ASP A 39 21.80 -11.53 7.10
N ASP A 40 22.50 -11.76 5.99
CA ASP A 40 22.47 -10.85 4.84
C ASP A 40 21.09 -10.92 4.16
N LEU A 41 20.54 -12.13 3.99
CA LEU A 41 19.18 -12.32 3.47
C LEU A 41 18.13 -11.70 4.40
N VAL A 42 18.28 -11.83 5.72
CA VAL A 42 17.39 -11.20 6.70
C VAL A 42 17.37 -9.69 6.53
N ALA A 43 18.54 -9.06 6.41
CA ALA A 43 18.65 -7.62 6.25
C ALA A 43 18.00 -7.12 4.94
N GLU A 44 18.13 -7.86 3.84
CA GLU A 44 17.48 -7.56 2.56
C GLU A 44 15.94 -7.68 2.65
N LEU A 45 15.44 -8.72 3.32
CA LEU A 45 14.01 -8.94 3.51
C LEU A 45 13.38 -7.90 4.43
N ASP A 46 14.08 -7.51 5.51
CA ASP A 46 13.65 -6.42 6.40
C ASP A 46 13.55 -5.09 5.64
N THR A 47 14.54 -4.79 4.78
CA THR A 47 14.52 -3.60 3.92
C THR A 47 13.35 -3.65 2.96
N THR A 48 13.10 -4.79 2.32
CA THR A 48 11.98 -5.00 1.40
C THR A 48 10.63 -4.80 2.11
N ALA A 49 10.46 -5.38 3.30
CA ALA A 49 9.26 -5.23 4.11
C ALA A 49 8.99 -3.76 4.48
N TYR A 50 10.05 -3.02 4.82
CA TYR A 50 9.98 -1.58 5.10
C TYR A 50 9.53 -0.78 3.88
N GLU A 51 10.16 -0.97 2.72
CA GLU A 51 9.83 -0.26 1.48
C GLU A 51 8.39 -0.54 1.00
N LEU A 52 7.95 -1.79 1.12
CA LEU A 52 6.56 -2.17 0.86
C LEU A 52 5.59 -1.46 1.83
N GLY A 53 5.97 -1.35 3.11
CA GLY A 53 5.22 -0.59 4.11
C GLY A 53 5.05 0.89 3.74
N GLU A 54 6.11 1.54 3.26
CA GLU A 54 6.06 2.92 2.77
C GLU A 54 5.17 3.06 1.53
N LEU A 55 5.27 2.13 0.57
CA LEU A 55 4.40 2.12 -0.60
C LEU A 55 2.92 1.98 -0.20
N ILE A 56 2.61 1.03 0.69
CA ILE A 56 1.25 0.83 1.23
C ILE A 56 0.75 2.11 1.90
N HIS A 57 1.60 2.77 2.69
CA HIS A 57 1.24 4.04 3.33
C HIS A 57 0.87 5.10 2.29
N ASN A 58 1.69 5.28 1.25
CA ASN A 58 1.45 6.25 0.20
C ASN A 58 0.15 5.94 -0.59
N LEU A 59 -0.11 4.67 -0.90
CA LEU A 59 -1.35 4.25 -1.56
C LEU A 59 -2.58 4.53 -0.70
N ARG A 60 -2.51 4.34 0.61
CA ARG A 60 -3.61 4.70 1.54
C ARG A 60 -3.85 6.21 1.59
N GLN A 61 -2.80 7.03 1.53
CA GLN A 61 -2.96 8.50 1.45
C GLN A 61 -3.66 8.89 0.15
N ILE A 62 -3.25 8.31 -0.99
CA ILE A 62 -3.91 8.52 -2.29
C ILE A 62 -5.38 8.11 -2.21
N ASN A 63 -5.68 6.96 -1.60
CA ASN A 63 -7.06 6.52 -1.42
C ASN A 63 -7.90 7.55 -0.63
N LYS A 64 -7.36 8.00 0.51
CA LYS A 64 -8.02 8.98 1.38
C LYS A 64 -8.25 10.32 0.67
N GLU A 65 -7.24 10.82 -0.06
CA GLU A 65 -7.35 12.08 -0.80
C GLU A 65 -8.42 12.00 -1.88
N ALA A 66 -8.49 10.89 -2.63
CA ALA A 66 -9.51 10.71 -3.65
C ALA A 66 -10.93 10.65 -3.08
N THR A 67 -11.13 9.96 -1.94
CA THR A 67 -12.43 9.93 -1.25
C THR A 67 -12.89 11.31 -0.78
N VAL A 68 -11.97 12.10 -0.20
CA VAL A 68 -12.31 13.45 0.26
C VAL A 68 -12.74 14.34 -0.90
N HIS A 69 -12.10 14.21 -2.07
CA HIS A 69 -12.47 14.96 -3.26
C HIS A 69 -13.86 14.60 -3.78
N GLU A 70 -14.24 13.32 -3.81
CA GLU A 70 -15.59 12.87 -4.22
C GLU A 70 -16.70 13.50 -3.36
N TYR A 71 -16.50 13.54 -2.03
CA TYR A 71 -17.42 14.21 -1.11
C TYR A 71 -17.53 15.72 -1.33
N ILE A 72 -16.44 16.38 -1.72
CA ILE A 72 -16.43 17.84 -1.98
C ILE A 72 -17.11 18.17 -3.31
N THR A 73 -16.97 17.31 -4.33
CA THR A 73 -17.56 17.55 -5.65
C THR A 73 -19.04 17.21 -5.75
N GLY A 74 -19.61 16.49 -4.78
CA GLY A 74 -21.06 16.37 -4.61
C GLY A 74 -21.80 15.60 -5.70
N GLU A 75 -21.12 14.67 -6.38
CA GLU A 75 -21.80 13.67 -7.21
C GLU A 75 -22.24 12.51 -6.30
N ILE A 76 -23.49 12.60 -5.78
CA ILE A 76 -24.26 11.46 -5.24
C ILE A 76 -25.40 11.19 -6.22
#